data_AF-A0A4U8YYR9-F1
#
_entry.id   AF-A0A4U8YYR9-F1
#
_cell.length_a   1.000
_cell.length_b   1.000
_cell.length_c   1.000
_cell.angle_alpha   90.00
_cell.angle_beta   90.00
_cell.angle_gamma   90.00
#
_symmetry.space_group_name_H-M   'P 1'
#
loop_
_entity.id
_entity.type
_entity.pdbx_description
1 polymer ?
#
loop_
_entity_poly.entity_id
_entity_poly.type
_entity_poly.pdbx_seq_one_letter_code
_entity_poly.pdbx_strand_id
1 'polypeptide(L)'
;MSLEPPRPGFMFAPEANDEFFLAEPVGLRISILAFSGVLVIAGLWLLVTALLLPQAIALPLDRTSAAAVAAYRDNALWAARLGVVRGDLFAQAAYTDADIIWLYRTHGPDAANAARLQRAKANAEAAVALAPVNGAAWLLLAELPPGSGKAAEAKGMIALQMSYFTAPNNASLAAARIEQALASPAPLDRDLQEFMKGDLRQILTLQPEQKPAILAAYKAATPQNQASFEALSAQADPDFSQSLRGDAPK
;
A
#
# COMPACT_ATOMS: atom_id res chain seq x y z
N MET A 1 -93.65 16.12 12.41
CA MET A 1 -93.11 16.40 13.76
C MET A 1 -92.10 15.29 14.06
N SER A 2 -90.85 15.32 13.57
CA SER A 2 -89.75 16.28 13.78
C SER A 2 -89.36 16.40 15.25
N LEU A 3 -88.42 15.54 15.67
CA LEU A 3 -87.54 15.69 16.83
C LEU A 3 -86.23 14.95 16.49
N GLU A 4 -85.36 15.61 15.73
CA GLU A 4 -83.95 15.19 15.59
C GLU A 4 -83.16 15.98 16.64
N PRO A 5 -82.51 15.33 17.62
CA PRO A 5 -81.73 16.03 18.63
C PRO A 5 -80.40 16.58 18.06
N PRO A 6 -79.85 17.65 18.66
CA PRO A 6 -78.81 18.48 18.07
C PRO A 6 -77.46 17.76 17.97
N ARG A 7 -76.76 18.00 16.85
CA ARG A 7 -75.37 17.60 16.65
C ARG A 7 -74.47 18.33 17.66
N PRO A 8 -73.64 17.63 18.46
CA PRO A 8 -72.63 18.28 19.27
C PRO A 8 -71.58 18.94 18.36
N GLY A 9 -71.31 20.21 18.63
CA GLY A 9 -70.41 21.05 17.85
C GLY A 9 -68.98 20.51 17.85
N PHE A 10 -68.35 20.61 16.68
CA PHE A 10 -66.90 20.55 16.53
C PHE A 10 -66.28 21.72 17.29
N MET A 11 -65.98 21.51 18.57
CA MET A 11 -65.13 22.39 19.34
C MET A 11 -63.68 22.01 19.01
N PHE A 12 -63.12 22.62 17.97
CA PHE A 12 -61.68 22.65 17.76
C PHE A 12 -61.07 23.58 18.81
N ALA A 13 -60.79 23.04 19.99
CA ALA A 13 -59.73 23.57 20.81
C ALA A 13 -58.43 22.91 20.32
N PRO A 14 -57.48 23.64 19.72
CA PRO A 14 -56.11 23.16 19.73
C PRO A 14 -55.68 23.24 21.18
N GLU A 15 -55.77 22.13 21.91
CA GLU A 15 -54.94 21.98 23.09
C GLU A 15 -53.51 22.08 22.60
N ALA A 16 -52.92 23.25 22.82
CA ALA A 16 -51.51 23.45 22.79
C ALA A 16 -50.92 22.48 23.82
N ASN A 17 -50.54 21.30 23.35
CA ASN A 17 -49.62 20.42 24.05
C ASN A 17 -48.24 21.10 24.06
N ASP A 18 -48.15 22.20 24.81
CA ASP A 18 -46.93 22.93 25.16
C ASP A 18 -46.11 22.17 26.22
N GLU A 19 -46.25 20.84 26.29
CA GLU A 19 -45.46 19.98 27.16
C GLU A 19 -44.52 19.03 26.41
N PHE A 20 -44.48 19.06 25.07
CA PHE A 20 -43.61 18.15 24.32
C PHE A 20 -42.18 18.67 24.07
N PHE A 21 -41.85 19.90 24.47
CA PHE A 21 -40.61 20.57 24.04
C PHE A 21 -39.65 21.08 25.12
N LEU A 22 -39.90 20.87 26.43
CA LEU A 22 -39.10 21.54 27.50
C LEU A 22 -38.44 20.63 28.54
N ALA A 23 -38.28 19.34 28.27
CA ALA A 23 -37.33 18.51 28.99
C ALA A 23 -36.45 17.80 27.97
N GLU A 24 -35.29 18.40 27.66
CA GLU A 24 -34.25 17.60 27.02
C GLU A 24 -34.00 16.37 27.90
N PRO A 25 -34.19 15.14 27.37
CA PRO A 25 -34.02 13.96 28.18
C PRO A 25 -32.56 13.93 28.62
N VAL A 26 -32.32 13.84 29.93
CA VAL A 26 -30.98 13.72 30.53
C VAL A 26 -30.12 12.67 29.80
N GLY A 27 -30.75 11.63 29.24
CA GLY A 27 -30.11 10.64 28.37
C GLY A 27 -29.46 11.19 27.08
N LEU A 28 -30.01 12.23 26.46
CA LEU A 28 -29.40 12.88 25.29
C LEU A 28 -28.10 13.59 25.71
N ARG A 29 -28.11 14.31 26.83
CA ARG A 29 -26.93 15.00 27.36
C ARG A 29 -25.81 14.03 27.71
N ILE A 30 -26.16 12.91 28.37
CA ILE A 30 -25.19 11.85 28.68
C ILE A 30 -24.63 11.24 27.40
N SER A 31 -25.47 10.96 26.40
CA SER A 31 -25.03 10.42 25.10
C SER A 31 -24.08 11.37 24.37
N ILE A 32 -24.36 12.68 24.35
CA ILE A 32 -23.48 13.68 23.72
C ILE A 32 -22.14 13.76 24.44
N LEU A 33 -22.14 13.76 25.78
CA LEU A 33 -20.89 13.77 26.57
C LEU A 33 -20.06 12.50 26.34
N ALA A 34 -20.70 11.34 26.32
CA ALA A 34 -20.03 10.07 26.04
C ALA A 34 -19.44 10.05 24.63
N PHE A 35 -20.20 10.45 23.61
CA PHE A 35 -19.74 10.54 22.23
C PHE A 35 -18.57 11.54 22.08
N SER A 36 -18.65 12.70 22.73
CA SER A 36 -17.57 13.69 22.76
C SER A 36 -16.30 13.11 23.40
N GLY A 37 -16.44 12.36 24.49
CA GLY A 37 -15.33 11.66 25.13
C GLY A 37 -14.64 10.66 24.18
N VAL A 38 -15.42 9.87 23.45
CA VAL A 38 -14.89 8.94 22.43
C VAL A 38 -14.15 9.70 21.33
N LEU A 39 -14.69 10.82 20.84
CA LEU A 39 -14.02 11.63 19.82
C LEU A 39 -12.70 12.23 20.31
N VAL A 40 -12.64 12.73 21.56
CA VAL A 40 -11.40 13.25 22.14
C VAL A 40 -10.35 12.15 22.25
N ILE A 41 -10.73 10.96 22.72
CA ILE A 41 -9.81 9.82 22.81
C ILE A 41 -9.31 9.41 21.42
N ALA A 42 -10.21 9.33 20.43
CA ALA A 42 -9.83 9.01 19.04
C ALA A 42 -8.90 10.08 18.44
N GLY A 43 -9.17 11.36 18.69
CA GLY A 43 -8.34 12.46 18.22
C GLY A 43 -6.95 12.46 18.86
N LEU A 44 -6.87 12.23 20.18
CA LEU A 44 -5.60 12.07 20.89
C LEU A 44 -4.81 10.87 20.38
N TRP A 45 -5.48 9.75 20.13
CA TRP A 45 -4.87 8.56 19.57
C TRP A 45 -4.24 8.82 18.19
N LEU A 46 -4.97 9.49 17.29
CA LEU A 46 -4.43 9.89 15.99
C LEU A 46 -3.26 10.86 16.13
N LEU A 47 -3.37 11.86 17.02
CA LEU A 47 -2.33 12.86 17.27
C LEU A 47 -1.03 12.21 17.77
N VAL A 48 -1.11 11.28 18.73
CA VAL A 48 0.08 10.58 19.25
C VAL A 48 0.81 9.83 18.13
N THR A 49 0.07 9.13 17.25
CA THR A 49 0.70 8.43 16.12
C THR A 49 1.32 9.38 15.10
N ALA A 50 0.72 10.54 14.86
CA ALA A 50 1.26 11.56 13.97
C ALA A 50 2.49 12.28 14.55
N LEU A 51 2.59 12.43 15.87
CA LEU A 51 3.76 12.99 16.53
C LEU A 51 4.98 12.04 16.48
N LEU A 52 4.73 10.73 16.50
CA LEU A 52 5.79 9.73 16.36
C LEU A 52 6.34 9.68 14.93
N LEU A 53 5.47 9.81 13.92
CA LEU A 53 5.87 9.90 12.51
C LEU A 53 5.40 11.23 11.89
N PRO A 54 6.19 12.31 12.04
CA PRO A 54 5.82 13.61 11.49
C PRO A 54 5.85 13.63 9.96
N GLN A 55 6.55 12.69 9.33
CA GLN A 55 6.66 12.55 7.88
C GLN A 55 6.30 11.14 7.44
N ALA A 56 5.51 11.06 6.37
CA ALA A 56 5.16 9.79 5.76
C ALA A 56 6.41 9.15 5.11
N ILE A 57 6.74 7.94 5.52
CA ILE A 57 7.85 7.17 4.96
C ILE A 57 7.34 6.46 3.70
N ALA A 58 7.85 6.83 2.52
CA ALA A 58 7.60 6.10 1.29
C ALA A 58 8.49 4.83 1.22
N LEU A 59 8.11 3.86 0.38
CA LEU A 59 8.95 2.69 0.10
C LEU A 59 10.29 3.16 -0.49
N PRO A 60 11.43 2.89 0.16
CA PRO A 60 12.74 3.19 -0.42
C PRO A 60 13.04 2.21 -1.56
N LEU A 61 13.41 2.77 -2.72
CA LEU A 61 13.68 2.00 -3.94
C LEU A 61 15.18 1.90 -4.24
N ASP A 62 16.00 2.59 -3.45
CA ASP A 62 17.44 2.59 -3.57
C ASP A 62 18.09 2.43 -2.19
N ARG A 63 19.35 1.99 -2.20
CA ARG A 63 20.09 1.71 -0.97
C ARG A 63 20.29 2.95 -0.09
N THR A 64 20.42 4.13 -0.69
CA THR A 64 20.68 5.37 0.05
C THR A 64 19.43 5.86 0.77
N SER A 65 18.27 5.84 0.10
CA SER A 65 16.98 6.14 0.74
C SER A 65 16.64 5.11 1.82
N ALA A 66 16.92 3.82 1.59
CA ALA A 66 16.72 2.77 2.59
C ALA A 66 17.54 2.99 3.88
N ALA A 67 18.81 3.38 3.74
CA ALA A 67 19.65 3.73 4.88
C ALA A 67 19.16 4.99 5.61
N ALA A 68 18.63 5.97 4.88
CA ALA A 68 18.08 7.19 5.48
C ALA A 68 16.81 6.90 6.31
N VAL A 69 15.89 6.06 5.80
CA VAL A 69 14.64 5.74 6.52
C VAL A 69 14.86 4.82 7.72
N ALA A 70 15.94 4.04 7.73
CA ALA A 70 16.32 3.19 8.85
C ALA A 70 16.54 3.96 10.16
N ALA A 71 16.89 5.26 10.09
CA ALA A 71 17.03 6.12 11.27
C ALA A 71 15.72 6.34 12.04
N TYR A 72 14.57 6.18 11.38
CA TYR A 72 13.24 6.38 11.97
C TYR A 72 12.58 5.08 12.47
N ARG A 73 13.32 3.96 12.48
CA ARG A 73 12.79 2.62 12.78
C ARG A 73 12.05 2.55 14.11
N ASP A 74 12.66 3.03 15.18
CA ASP A 74 12.06 2.91 16.53
C ASP A 74 10.74 3.67 16.62
N ASN A 75 10.71 4.89 16.07
CA ASN A 75 9.50 5.70 16.01
C ASN A 75 8.42 5.03 15.15
N ALA A 76 8.79 4.45 14.01
CA ALA A 76 7.88 3.74 13.12
C ALA A 76 7.28 2.50 13.77
N LEU A 77 8.09 1.73 14.50
CA LEU A 77 7.61 0.58 15.27
C LEU A 77 6.66 0.99 16.39
N TRP A 78 6.95 2.07 17.11
CA TRP A 78 6.04 2.60 18.12
C TRP A 78 4.75 3.12 17.52
N ALA A 79 4.81 3.86 16.42
CA ALA A 79 3.64 4.34 15.72
C ALA A 79 2.76 3.18 15.23
N ALA A 80 3.34 2.13 14.64
CA ALA A 80 2.59 0.94 14.22
C ALA A 80 1.92 0.22 15.41
N ARG A 81 2.64 0.03 16.52
CA ARG A 81 2.12 -0.61 17.73
C ARG A 81 0.96 0.16 18.34
N LEU A 82 1.06 1.49 18.44
CA LEU A 82 -0.01 2.34 18.94
C LEU A 82 -1.15 2.47 17.93
N GLY A 83 -0.82 2.45 16.64
CA GLY A 83 -1.77 2.56 15.53
C GLY A 83 -2.67 1.36 15.34
N VAL A 84 -2.31 0.18 15.86
CA VAL A 84 -3.04 -1.12 15.94
C VAL A 84 -3.76 -1.58 14.66
N VAL A 85 -4.72 -0.81 14.17
CA VAL A 85 -5.52 -1.04 12.94
C VAL A 85 -5.05 -0.19 11.75
N ARG A 86 -4.08 0.70 11.94
CA ARG A 86 -3.54 1.57 10.88
C ARG A 86 -2.49 0.85 10.04
N GLY A 87 -2.94 0.19 8.98
CA GLY A 87 -2.07 -0.55 8.04
C GLY A 87 -0.97 0.31 7.40
N ASP A 88 -1.22 1.61 7.22
CA ASP A 88 -0.22 2.57 6.72
C ASP A 88 0.96 2.74 7.67
N LEU A 89 0.76 2.66 8.99
CA LEU A 89 1.84 2.74 9.97
C LEU A 89 2.66 1.46 10.01
N PHE A 90 2.03 0.30 9.85
CA PHE A 90 2.74 -0.97 9.66
C PHE A 90 3.57 -0.98 8.37
N ALA A 91 3.05 -0.40 7.28
CA ALA A 91 3.80 -0.28 6.03
C ALA A 91 5.08 0.55 6.24
N GLN A 92 4.94 1.71 6.90
CA GLN A 92 6.07 2.59 7.20
C GLN A 92 7.09 1.92 8.11
N ALA A 93 6.64 1.19 9.13
CA ALA A 93 7.53 0.38 9.97
C ALA A 93 8.28 -0.69 9.15
N ALA A 94 7.63 -1.34 8.19
CA ALA A 94 8.28 -2.29 7.30
C ALA A 94 9.32 -1.61 6.38
N TYR A 95 9.03 -0.43 5.84
CA TYR A 95 9.96 0.33 4.98
C TYR A 95 11.27 0.70 5.70
N THR A 96 11.25 0.91 7.02
CA THR A 96 12.49 1.19 7.80
C THR A 96 13.47 0.02 7.91
N ASP A 97 13.05 -1.19 7.53
CA ASP A 97 13.91 -2.38 7.44
C ASP A 97 14.13 -2.82 5.98
N ALA A 98 13.77 -2.00 4.98
CA ALA A 98 13.91 -2.35 3.56
C ALA A 98 15.39 -2.51 3.11
N ASP A 99 16.33 -1.89 3.80
CA ASP A 99 17.78 -2.04 3.55
C ASP A 99 18.23 -3.51 3.55
N ILE A 100 17.48 -4.38 4.25
CA ILE A 100 17.68 -5.83 4.30
C ILE A 100 17.65 -6.50 2.93
N ILE A 101 16.90 -5.95 1.96
CA ILE A 101 16.76 -6.50 0.62
C ILE A 101 18.13 -6.50 -0.08
N TRP A 102 18.85 -5.37 -0.03
CA TRP A 102 20.19 -5.26 -0.62
C TRP A 102 21.23 -6.05 0.15
N LEU A 103 21.13 -6.09 1.49
CA LEU A 103 22.03 -6.90 2.31
C LEU A 103 21.93 -8.38 1.94
N TYR A 104 20.70 -8.89 1.79
CA TYR A 104 20.45 -10.26 1.38
C TYR A 104 20.94 -10.56 -0.04
N ARG A 105 20.70 -9.66 -1.01
CA ARG A 105 21.23 -9.84 -2.38
C ARG A 105 22.76 -9.91 -2.43
N THR A 106 23.44 -9.19 -1.53
CA THR A 106 24.91 -9.11 -1.51
C THR A 106 25.55 -10.26 -0.75
N HIS A 107 25.02 -10.62 0.42
CA HIS A 107 25.66 -11.55 1.36
C HIS A 107 24.88 -12.85 1.56
N GLY A 108 23.68 -12.97 0.99
CA GLY A 108 22.78 -14.09 1.21
C GLY A 108 22.12 -14.07 2.60
N PRO A 109 21.60 -15.22 3.05
CA PRO A 109 20.98 -15.35 4.37
C PRO A 109 22.00 -15.12 5.49
N ASP A 110 21.66 -14.22 6.42
CA ASP A 110 22.51 -13.88 7.57
C ASP A 110 21.71 -13.96 8.87
N ALA A 111 22.22 -14.74 9.83
CA ALA A 111 21.61 -14.93 11.14
C ALA A 111 21.52 -13.62 11.95
N ALA A 112 22.47 -12.70 11.79
CA ALA A 112 22.42 -11.40 12.47
C ALA A 112 21.24 -10.54 12.00
N ASN A 113 20.78 -10.78 10.78
CA ASN A 113 19.72 -10.03 10.12
C ASN A 113 18.37 -10.76 10.11
N ALA A 114 18.31 -12.02 10.55
CA ALA A 114 17.11 -12.84 10.53
C ALA A 114 15.93 -12.21 11.30
N ALA A 115 16.18 -11.66 12.49
CA ALA A 115 15.16 -11.00 13.28
C ALA A 115 14.60 -9.73 12.59
N ARG A 116 15.45 -8.99 11.88
CA ARG A 116 15.04 -7.79 11.11
C ARG A 116 14.18 -8.19 9.93
N LEU A 117 14.62 -9.20 9.18
CA LEU A 117 13.86 -9.75 8.05
C LEU A 117 12.48 -10.25 8.50
N GLN A 118 12.42 -10.99 9.62
CA GLN A 118 11.15 -11.48 10.16
C GLN A 118 10.21 -10.34 10.55
N ARG A 119 10.72 -9.28 11.19
CA ARG A 119 9.92 -8.11 11.52
C ARG A 119 9.44 -7.35 10.29
N ALA A 120 10.32 -7.13 9.30
CA ALA A 120 9.95 -6.48 8.05
C ALA A 120 8.80 -7.23 7.36
N LYS A 121 8.91 -8.57 7.28
CA LYS A 121 7.85 -9.43 6.76
C LYS A 121 6.55 -9.31 7.56
N ALA A 122 6.61 -9.48 8.89
CA ALA A 122 5.42 -9.41 9.74
C ALA A 122 4.72 -8.05 9.65
N ASN A 123 5.48 -6.96 9.60
CA ASN A 123 4.92 -5.62 9.43
C ASN A 123 4.33 -5.42 8.03
N ALA A 124 4.99 -5.90 6.97
CA ALA A 124 4.46 -5.83 5.61
C ALA A 124 3.17 -6.65 5.46
N GLU A 125 3.12 -7.86 6.05
CA GLU A 125 1.92 -8.71 6.09
C GLU A 125 0.77 -8.03 6.86
N ALA A 126 1.05 -7.44 8.03
CA ALA A 126 0.07 -6.68 8.78
C ALA A 126 -0.43 -5.45 8.00
N ALA A 127 0.49 -4.76 7.29
CA ALA A 127 0.16 -3.62 6.46
C ALA A 127 -0.82 -3.97 5.35
N VAL A 128 -0.56 -5.05 4.59
CA VAL A 128 -1.46 -5.46 3.50
C VAL A 128 -2.74 -6.11 4.00
N ALA A 129 -2.75 -6.70 5.20
CA ALA A 129 -3.97 -7.20 5.83
C ALA A 129 -4.91 -6.07 6.27
N LEU A 130 -4.36 -4.98 6.82
CA LEU A 130 -5.13 -3.83 7.32
C LEU A 130 -5.41 -2.78 6.23
N ALA A 131 -4.53 -2.63 5.26
CA ALA A 131 -4.62 -1.69 4.14
C ALA A 131 -4.28 -2.40 2.82
N PRO A 132 -5.15 -3.30 2.33
CA PRO A 132 -4.88 -4.11 1.13
C PRO A 132 -4.74 -3.30 -0.15
N VAL A 133 -5.14 -2.02 -0.15
CA VAL A 133 -4.98 -1.11 -1.29
C VAL A 133 -3.57 -0.50 -1.39
N ASN A 134 -2.68 -0.78 -0.44
CA ASN A 134 -1.32 -0.23 -0.47
C ASN A 134 -0.39 -1.06 -1.38
N GLY A 135 -0.30 -0.66 -2.65
CA GLY A 135 0.56 -1.33 -3.63
C GLY A 135 2.05 -1.29 -3.30
N ALA A 136 2.54 -0.29 -2.58
CA ALA A 136 3.95 -0.23 -2.16
C ALA A 136 4.26 -1.25 -1.06
N ALA A 137 3.33 -1.52 -0.14
CA ALA A 137 3.47 -2.58 0.85
C ALA A 137 3.45 -3.98 0.22
N TRP A 138 2.59 -4.18 -0.79
CA TRP A 138 2.61 -5.41 -1.60
C TRP A 138 3.91 -5.60 -2.36
N LEU A 139 4.46 -4.54 -2.95
CA LEU A 139 5.75 -4.61 -3.64
C LEU A 139 6.88 -4.95 -2.67
N LEU A 140 6.94 -4.31 -1.50
CA LEU A 140 7.92 -4.66 -0.47
C LEU A 140 7.83 -6.15 -0.11
N LEU A 141 6.61 -6.67 0.09
CA LEU A 141 6.42 -8.08 0.42
C LEU A 141 6.92 -9.02 -0.69
N ALA A 142 6.81 -8.59 -1.96
CA ALA A 142 7.36 -9.32 -3.10
C ALA A 142 8.90 -9.29 -3.14
N GLU A 143 9.52 -8.16 -2.78
CA GLU A 143 10.97 -7.96 -2.81
C GLU A 143 11.69 -8.58 -1.60
N LEU A 144 10.99 -8.72 -0.47
CA LEU A 144 11.57 -9.32 0.73
C LEU A 144 12.00 -10.77 0.42
N PRO A 145 13.23 -11.16 0.81
CA PRO A 145 13.77 -12.48 0.52
C PRO A 145 12.76 -13.60 0.82
N PRO A 146 12.39 -14.44 -0.15
CA PRO A 146 11.41 -15.48 0.09
C PRO A 146 11.97 -16.51 1.08
N GLY A 147 11.06 -17.24 1.73
CA GLY A 147 11.46 -18.48 2.40
C GLY A 147 11.96 -19.53 1.40
N SER A 148 12.39 -20.69 1.88
CA SER A 148 12.82 -21.78 0.99
C SER A 148 11.64 -22.45 0.29
N GLY A 149 11.76 -22.64 -1.03
CA GLY A 149 10.89 -23.51 -1.83
C GLY A 149 9.82 -22.79 -2.67
N LYS A 150 9.23 -23.54 -3.61
CA LYS A 150 8.29 -23.02 -4.63
C LYS A 150 7.08 -22.29 -4.07
N ALA A 151 6.58 -22.70 -2.91
CA ALA A 151 5.43 -22.04 -2.28
C ALA A 151 5.77 -20.62 -1.81
N ALA A 152 7.00 -20.37 -1.34
CA ALA A 152 7.45 -19.05 -0.94
C ALA A 152 7.68 -18.15 -2.16
N GLU A 153 8.23 -18.70 -3.24
CA GLU A 153 8.37 -17.99 -4.53
C GLU A 153 7.00 -17.59 -5.09
N ALA A 154 6.03 -18.50 -5.07
CA ALA A 154 4.66 -18.22 -5.51
C ALA A 154 4.00 -17.08 -4.70
N LYS A 155 4.23 -17.05 -3.37
CA LYS A 155 3.75 -15.94 -2.53
C LYS A 155 4.36 -14.59 -2.93
N GLY A 156 5.66 -14.57 -3.24
CA GLY A 156 6.33 -13.36 -3.75
C GLY A 156 5.72 -12.89 -5.08
N MET A 157 5.40 -13.83 -5.98
CA MET A 157 4.75 -13.50 -7.25
C MET A 157 3.33 -12.97 -7.06
N ILE A 158 2.54 -13.59 -6.17
CA ILE A 158 1.20 -13.10 -5.82
C ILE A 158 1.30 -11.69 -5.22
N ALA A 159 2.27 -11.44 -4.34
CA ALA A 159 2.48 -10.10 -3.78
C ALA A 159 2.84 -9.08 -4.87
N LEU A 160 3.66 -9.45 -5.85
CA LEU A 160 3.97 -8.60 -6.99
C LEU A 160 2.73 -8.28 -7.83
N GLN A 161 1.92 -9.29 -8.16
CA GLN A 161 0.64 -9.09 -8.86
C GLN A 161 -0.30 -8.17 -8.07
N MET A 162 -0.45 -8.40 -6.77
CA MET A 162 -1.26 -7.54 -5.90
C MET A 162 -0.75 -6.10 -5.88
N SER A 163 0.57 -5.89 -5.98
CA SER A 163 1.13 -4.54 -6.10
C SER A 163 0.60 -3.83 -7.35
N TYR A 164 0.50 -4.53 -8.49
CA TYR A 164 -0.05 -3.99 -9.73
C TYR A 164 -1.55 -3.72 -9.62
N PHE A 165 -2.32 -4.67 -9.07
CA PHE A 165 -3.78 -4.52 -8.92
C PHE A 165 -4.18 -3.36 -8.02
N THR A 166 -3.41 -3.09 -6.96
CA THR A 166 -3.78 -2.13 -5.91
C THR A 166 -3.24 -0.74 -6.14
N ALA A 167 -2.21 -0.59 -6.99
CA ALA A 167 -1.70 0.69 -7.44
C ALA A 167 -1.28 0.65 -8.93
N PRO A 168 -2.25 0.49 -9.85
CA PRO A 168 -1.96 0.47 -11.28
C PRO A 168 -1.42 1.82 -11.75
N ASN A 169 -0.48 1.83 -12.70
CA ASN A 169 0.12 3.05 -13.28
C ASN A 169 0.77 3.99 -12.24
N ASN A 170 1.23 3.44 -11.12
CA ASN A 170 1.98 4.22 -10.14
C ASN A 170 3.44 4.35 -10.59
N ALA A 171 3.78 5.50 -11.18
CA ALA A 171 5.10 5.80 -11.72
C ALA A 171 6.21 5.54 -10.69
N SER A 172 5.98 5.89 -9.41
CA SER A 172 7.01 5.73 -8.39
C SER A 172 7.35 4.27 -8.12
N LEU A 173 6.51 3.31 -8.49
CA LEU A 173 6.75 1.88 -8.27
C LEU A 173 7.16 1.13 -9.55
N ALA A 174 7.07 1.80 -10.70
CA ALA A 174 7.10 1.17 -12.00
C ALA A 174 8.43 0.44 -12.27
N ALA A 175 9.57 1.10 -12.05
CA ALA A 175 10.87 0.45 -12.23
C ALA A 175 11.04 -0.74 -11.28
N ALA A 176 10.81 -0.56 -9.99
CA ALA A 176 11.01 -1.62 -8.99
C ALA A 176 10.12 -2.85 -9.25
N ARG A 177 8.88 -2.66 -9.73
CA ARG A 177 8.03 -3.77 -10.16
C ARG A 177 8.59 -4.51 -11.38
N ILE A 178 9.10 -3.79 -12.37
CA ILE A 178 9.76 -4.42 -13.54
C ILE A 178 11.01 -5.17 -13.09
N GLU A 179 11.84 -4.57 -12.24
CA GLU A 179 13.04 -5.21 -11.70
C GLU A 179 12.68 -6.52 -10.97
N GLN A 180 11.68 -6.47 -10.09
CA GLN A 180 11.25 -7.65 -9.33
C GLN A 180 10.63 -8.73 -10.23
N ALA A 181 9.87 -8.34 -11.25
CA ALA A 181 9.33 -9.28 -12.23
C ALA A 181 10.46 -9.99 -13.00
N LEU A 182 11.45 -9.23 -13.48
CA LEU A 182 12.57 -9.75 -14.26
C LEU A 182 13.54 -10.60 -13.43
N ALA A 183 13.70 -10.29 -12.15
CA ALA A 183 14.51 -11.07 -11.22
C ALA A 183 13.89 -12.43 -10.86
N SER A 184 12.60 -12.64 -11.17
CA SER A 184 11.94 -13.90 -10.86
C SER A 184 12.53 -15.07 -11.68
N PRO A 185 12.77 -16.25 -11.07
CA PRO A 185 13.12 -17.44 -11.82
C PRO A 185 11.92 -18.03 -12.57
N ALA A 186 10.69 -17.64 -12.21
CA ALA A 186 9.48 -18.10 -12.87
C ALA A 186 9.23 -17.31 -14.17
N PRO A 187 8.60 -17.95 -15.18
CA PRO A 187 8.14 -17.25 -16.37
C PRO A 187 7.15 -16.14 -16.03
N LEU A 188 7.25 -15.01 -16.73
CA LEU A 188 6.25 -13.94 -16.66
C LEU A 188 4.92 -14.44 -17.24
N ASP A 189 3.88 -14.48 -16.41
CA ASP A 189 2.53 -14.76 -16.89
C ASP A 189 1.97 -13.61 -17.76
N ARG A 190 0.86 -13.89 -18.44
CA ARG A 190 0.25 -12.93 -19.38
C ARG A 190 -0.23 -11.65 -18.69
N ASP A 191 -0.70 -11.75 -17.45
CA ASP A 191 -1.28 -10.62 -16.73
C ASP A 191 -0.16 -9.65 -16.30
N LEU A 192 0.93 -10.18 -15.75
CA LEU A 192 2.15 -9.43 -15.44
C LEU A 192 2.75 -8.79 -16.68
N GLN A 193 2.76 -9.49 -17.81
CA GLN A 193 3.24 -8.92 -19.07
C GLN A 193 2.43 -7.67 -19.48
N GLU A 194 1.09 -7.71 -19.34
CA GLU A 194 0.24 -6.56 -19.64
C GLU A 194 0.45 -5.42 -18.64
N PHE A 195 0.61 -5.72 -17.36
CA PHE A 195 0.92 -4.70 -16.35
C PHE A 195 2.29 -4.04 -16.58
N MET A 196 3.32 -4.84 -16.85
CA MET A 196 4.67 -4.36 -17.14
C MET A 196 4.70 -3.47 -18.38
N LYS A 197 3.84 -3.71 -19.37
CA LYS A 197 3.71 -2.86 -20.55
C LYS A 197 3.26 -1.43 -20.18
N GLY A 198 2.34 -1.30 -19.23
CA GLY A 198 1.89 -0.02 -18.69
C GLY A 198 3.03 0.72 -18.00
N ASP A 199 3.69 0.05 -17.04
CA ASP A 199 4.83 0.59 -16.30
C ASP A 199 5.98 0.97 -17.24
N LEU A 200 6.28 0.15 -18.26
CA LEU A 200 7.31 0.45 -19.24
C LEU A 200 7.00 1.72 -20.03
N ARG A 201 5.78 1.85 -20.58
CA ARG A 201 5.37 3.07 -21.30
C ARG A 201 5.47 4.30 -20.41
N GLN A 202 5.05 4.16 -19.15
CA GLN A 202 5.12 5.24 -18.17
C GLN A 202 6.56 5.69 -17.93
N ILE A 203 7.48 4.74 -17.74
CA ILE A 203 8.90 5.05 -17.52
C ILE A 203 9.51 5.69 -18.77
N LEU A 204 9.28 5.12 -19.94
CA LEU A 204 9.85 5.64 -21.19
C LEU A 204 9.38 7.06 -21.51
N THR A 205 8.16 7.43 -21.07
CA THR A 205 7.55 8.74 -21.35
C THR A 205 7.79 9.76 -20.24
N LEU A 206 7.64 9.36 -18.97
CA LEU A 206 7.60 10.29 -17.82
C LEU A 206 8.84 10.23 -16.94
N GLN A 207 9.57 9.11 -16.94
CA GLN A 207 10.71 8.87 -16.04
C GLN A 207 11.91 8.25 -16.78
N PRO A 208 12.37 8.86 -17.89
CA PRO A 208 13.43 8.28 -18.72
C PRO A 208 14.75 8.08 -17.95
N GLU A 209 14.95 8.78 -16.83
CA GLU A 209 16.06 8.57 -15.90
C GLU A 209 16.12 7.17 -15.28
N GLN A 210 15.01 6.41 -15.27
CA GLN A 210 14.95 5.05 -14.76
C GLN A 210 15.33 3.98 -15.81
N LYS A 211 15.51 4.35 -17.09
CA LYS A 211 15.93 3.42 -18.15
C LYS A 211 17.20 2.60 -17.81
N PRO A 212 18.26 3.17 -17.21
CA PRO A 212 19.45 2.40 -16.85
C PRO A 212 19.17 1.27 -15.84
N ALA A 213 18.25 1.49 -14.90
CA ALA A 213 17.89 0.50 -13.88
C ALA A 213 17.17 -0.70 -14.51
N ILE A 214 16.21 -0.43 -15.41
CA ILE A 214 15.54 -1.46 -16.20
C ILE A 214 16.52 -2.22 -17.09
N LEU A 215 17.47 -1.53 -17.73
CA LEU A 215 18.50 -2.17 -18.54
C LEU A 215 19.38 -3.11 -17.71
N ALA A 216 19.73 -2.73 -16.49
CA ALA A 216 20.47 -3.59 -15.57
C ALA A 216 19.66 -4.83 -15.16
N ALA A 217 18.36 -4.65 -14.87
CA ALA A 217 17.47 -5.77 -14.55
C ALA A 217 17.26 -6.72 -15.73
N TYR A 218 17.09 -6.20 -16.95
CA TYR A 218 17.03 -7.01 -18.16
C TYR A 218 18.30 -7.86 -18.34
N LYS A 219 19.49 -7.28 -18.14
CA LYS A 219 20.76 -8.01 -18.23
C LYS A 219 20.90 -9.11 -17.18
N ALA A 220 20.29 -8.94 -16.01
CA ALA A 220 20.30 -9.92 -14.93
C ALA A 220 19.18 -10.96 -15.02
N ALA A 221 18.20 -10.76 -15.90
CA ALA A 221 17.03 -11.61 -16.04
C ALA A 221 17.37 -12.98 -16.66
N THR A 222 16.50 -13.96 -16.44
CA THR A 222 16.60 -15.26 -17.11
C THR A 222 16.40 -15.10 -18.62
N PRO A 223 16.96 -15.98 -19.47
CA PRO A 223 16.78 -15.89 -20.93
C PRO A 223 15.31 -15.88 -21.36
N GLN A 224 14.46 -16.59 -20.62
CA GLN A 224 13.02 -16.60 -20.87
C GLN A 224 12.38 -15.23 -20.58
N ASN A 225 12.70 -14.62 -19.44
CA ASN A 225 12.17 -13.30 -19.08
C ASN A 225 12.76 -12.19 -19.95
N GLN A 226 14.00 -12.32 -20.42
CA GLN A 226 14.60 -11.44 -21.43
C GLN A 226 13.79 -11.44 -22.73
N ALA A 227 13.50 -12.63 -23.28
CA ALA A 227 12.73 -12.75 -24.51
C ALA A 227 11.31 -12.17 -24.37
N SER A 228 10.63 -12.44 -23.25
CA SER A 228 9.33 -11.81 -22.94
C SER A 228 9.43 -10.29 -22.86
N PHE A 229 10.46 -9.77 -22.17
CA PHE A 229 10.66 -8.34 -22.01
C PHE A 229 11.01 -7.62 -23.31
N GLU A 230 11.78 -8.24 -24.20
CA GLU A 230 12.07 -7.73 -25.54
C GLU A 230 10.79 -7.62 -26.39
N ALA A 231 9.94 -8.65 -26.36
CA ALA A 231 8.67 -8.65 -27.07
C ALA A 231 7.71 -7.59 -26.53
N LEU A 232 7.69 -7.36 -25.22
CA LEU A 232 6.95 -6.26 -24.58
C LEU A 232 7.50 -4.90 -24.98
N SER A 233 8.82 -4.75 -24.93
CA SER A 233 9.50 -3.50 -25.27
C SER A 233 9.26 -3.12 -26.73
N ALA A 234 9.31 -4.07 -27.66
CA ALA A 234 9.01 -3.81 -29.07
C ALA A 234 7.58 -3.29 -29.31
N GLN A 235 6.61 -3.69 -28.47
CA GLN A 235 5.23 -3.20 -28.55
C GLN A 235 5.03 -1.84 -27.85
N ALA A 236 5.89 -1.49 -26.89
CA ALA A 236 5.81 -0.24 -26.16
C ALA A 236 6.59 0.88 -26.89
N ASP A 237 7.82 0.58 -27.28
CA ASP A 237 8.77 1.50 -27.93
C ASP A 237 9.82 0.66 -28.71
N PRO A 238 9.73 0.61 -30.06
CA PRO A 238 10.69 -0.12 -30.89
C PRO A 238 12.15 0.34 -30.74
N ASP A 239 12.39 1.62 -30.46
CA ASP A 239 13.75 2.17 -30.34
C ASP A 239 14.39 1.73 -29.03
N PHE A 240 13.61 1.73 -27.95
CA PHE A 240 14.04 1.13 -26.68
C PHE A 240 14.34 -0.36 -26.83
N SER A 241 13.53 -1.12 -27.59
CA SER A 241 13.78 -2.54 -27.87
C SER A 241 15.10 -2.79 -28.61
N GLN A 242 15.54 -1.87 -29.48
CA GLN A 242 16.86 -1.96 -30.13
C GLN A 242 17.99 -1.73 -29.11
N SER A 243 17.81 -0.76 -28.21
CA SER A 243 18.80 -0.46 -27.16
C SER A 243 19.03 -1.64 -26.20
N LEU A 244 18.01 -2.49 -25.97
CA LEU A 244 18.16 -3.71 -25.17
C LEU A 244 19.13 -4.71 -25.81
N ARG A 245 19.11 -4.82 -27.13
CA ARG A 245 19.96 -5.72 -27.92
C ARG A 245 21.38 -5.19 -28.12
N GLY A 246 21.63 -3.93 -27.74
CA GLY A 246 22.90 -3.24 -28.01
C GLY A 246 23.01 -2.71 -29.44
N ASP A 247 21.91 -2.70 -30.20
CA ASP A 247 21.85 -2.09 -31.52
C ASP A 247 21.66 -0.57 -31.34
N ALA A 248 22.54 0.22 -31.95
CA ALA A 248 22.41 1.68 -31.92
C ALA A 248 21.10 2.11 -32.61
N PRO A 249 20.35 3.09 -32.06
CA PRO A 249 19.15 3.60 -32.69
C PRO A 249 19.50 4.15 -34.08
N LYS A 250 18.75 3.75 -35.11
CA LYS A 250 18.90 4.24 -36.50
C LYS A 250 18.24 5.59 -36.72
#